data_AF-A0A3G1A953-F1
#
_entry.id   AF-A0A3G1A953-F1
#
_cell.length_a   1.000
_cell.length_b   1.000
_cell.length_c   1.000
_cell.angle_alpha   90.00
_cell.angle_beta   90.00
_cell.angle_gamma   90.00
#
_symmetry.space_group_name_H-M   'P 1'
#
loop_
_entity.id
_entity.type
_entity.pdbx_description
1 polymer ?
#
loop_
_entity_poly.entity_id
_entity_poly.type
_entity_poly.pdbx_seq_one_letter_code
_entity_poly.pdbx_strand_id
1 'polypeptide(L)' 'MEIVKMDKHGRIVVPADIREKFNSRVFFVEATGNEIRLIPIETIKLTELFDSIEVDVDDFTDTHKLKESLYKELAFT' A
#
# COMPACT_ATOMS: atom_id res chain seq x y z
N MET A 1 1.76 -20.31 -15.30
CA MET A 1 1.40 -19.39 -16.40
C MET A 1 -0.08 -19.61 -16.64
N GLU A 2 -0.89 -18.57 -16.48
CA GLU A 2 -2.35 -18.66 -16.64
C GLU A 2 -2.80 -17.74 -17.76
N ILE A 3 -3.82 -18.17 -18.51
CA ILE A 3 -4.41 -17.38 -19.59
C ILE A 3 -5.52 -16.52 -18.98
N VAL A 4 -5.31 -15.21 -18.99
CA VAL A 4 -6.33 -14.22 -18.57
C VAL A 4 -6.93 -13.55 -19.80
N LYS A 5 -8.23 -13.26 -19.75
CA LYS A 5 -8.93 -12.51 -20.79
C LYS A 5 -9.08 -11.06 -20.37
N MET A 6 -8.81 -10.17 -21.31
CA MET A 6 -9.11 -8.75 -21.16
C MET A 6 -10.60 -8.52 -21.32
N ASP A 7 -11.17 -7.67 -20.47
CA ASP A 7 -12.58 -7.29 -20.60
C ASP A 7 -12.80 -6.20 -21.66
N LYS A 8 -14.06 -5.84 -21.90
CA LYS A 8 -14.46 -4.80 -22.86
C LYS A 8 -13.93 -3.39 -22.58
N HIS A 9 -13.40 -3.16 -21.38
CA HIS A 9 -12.85 -1.89 -20.93
C HIS A 9 -11.31 -1.92 -20.85
N GLY A 10 -10.67 -2.99 -21.34
CA GLY A 10 -9.22 -3.12 -21.31
C GLY A 10 -8.67 -3.58 -19.95
N ARG A 11 -9.51 -4.06 -19.04
CA ARG A 11 -9.08 -4.53 -17.71
C ARG A 11 -8.67 -5.99 -17.77
N ILE A 12 -7.57 -6.33 -17.11
CA ILE A 12 -7.14 -7.71 -16.87
C ILE A 12 -7.25 -7.99 -15.37
N VAL A 13 -7.82 -9.15 -15.02
CA VAL A 13 -7.84 -9.60 -13.64
C VAL A 13 -6.57 -10.40 -13.39
N VAL A 14 -5.71 -9.90 -12.50
CA VAL A 14 -4.51 -10.62 -12.07
C VAL A 14 -4.94 -11.72 -11.08
N PRO A 15 -4.59 -13.00 -11.32
CA PRO A 15 -4.92 -14.11 -10.43
C PRO A 15 -4.42 -13.90 -9.01
N ALA A 16 -5.12 -14.49 -8.03
CA ALA A 16 -4.80 -14.35 -6.60
C ALA A 16 -3.35 -14.76 -6.29
N ASP A 17 -2.91 -15.91 -6.79
CA ASP A 17 -1.56 -16.46 -6.58
C ASP A 17 -0.43 -15.53 -7.05
N ILE A 18 -0.71 -14.67 -8.02
CA ILE A 18 0.24 -13.66 -8.50
C ILE A 18 0.16 -12.41 -7.62
N ARG A 19 -1.06 -11.95 -7.29
CA ARG A 19 -1.25 -10.77 -6.43
C ARG A 19 -0.63 -10.93 -5.06
N GLU A 20 -0.69 -12.11 -4.46
CA GLU A 20 -0.13 -12.37 -3.12
C GLU A 20 1.40 -12.21 -3.06
N LYS A 21 2.09 -12.32 -4.21
CA LYS A 21 3.55 -12.12 -4.29
C LYS A 21 3.96 -10.65 -4.25
N PHE A 22 3.01 -9.74 -4.43
CA PHE A 22 3.28 -8.30 -4.50
C PHE A 22 2.50 -7.58 -3.40
N ASN A 23 3.22 -6.81 -2.56
CA ASN A 23 2.64 -6.05 -1.46
C ASN A 23 2.10 -4.67 -1.89
N SER A 24 1.95 -4.44 -3.19
CA SER A 24 1.48 -3.17 -3.76
C SER A 24 0.22 -3.36 -4.60
N ARG A 25 -0.64 -2.34 -4.59
CA ARG A 25 -1.83 -2.24 -5.45
C ARG A 25 -1.65 -1.28 -6.62
N VAL A 26 -0.49 -0.61 -6.69
CA VAL A 26 -0.18 0.38 -7.73
C VAL A 26 1.02 -0.11 -8.52
N PHE A 27 0.92 -0.08 -9.84
CA PHE A 27 1.94 -0.62 -10.73
C PHE A 27 2.23 0.39 -11.85
N PHE A 28 3.50 0.52 -12.20
CA PHE A 28 3.87 1.05 -13.51
C PHE A 28 3.56 0.00 -14.58
N VAL A 29 3.02 0.47 -15.69
CA VAL A 29 2.72 -0.35 -16.86
C VAL A 29 3.65 0.08 -17.98
N GLU A 30 4.51 -0.81 -18.43
CA GLU A 30 5.43 -0.58 -19.54
C GLU A 30 5.14 -1.57 -20.67
N ALA A 31 5.09 -1.08 -21.91
CA ALA A 31 5.01 -1.92 -23.10
C ALA A 31 6.42 -2.17 -23.64
N THR A 32 6.86 -3.42 -23.65
CA THR A 32 8.16 -3.82 -24.19
C THR A 32 7.95 -4.82 -25.32
N GLY A 33 8.06 -4.35 -26.56
CA GLY A 33 7.84 -5.19 -27.74
C GLY A 33 6.41 -5.74 -27.78
N ASN A 34 6.28 -7.04 -27.56
CA ASN A 34 4.98 -7.75 -27.57
C ASN A 34 4.51 -8.17 -26.16
N GLU A 35 5.13 -7.61 -25.11
CA GLU A 35 4.82 -7.90 -23.72
C GLU A 35 4.45 -6.62 -22.96
N ILE A 36 3.63 -6.80 -21.92
CA ILE A 36 3.32 -5.75 -20.95
C ILE A 36 3.97 -6.15 -19.63
N ARG A 37 4.79 -5.26 -19.08
CA ARG A 37 5.40 -5.41 -17.76
C ARG A 37 4.63 -4.59 -16.74
N LEU A 38 4.27 -5.24 -15.65
CA LEU A 38 3.68 -4.61 -14.46
C LEU A 38 4.76 -4.56 -13.39
N ILE A 39 5.22 -3.35 -13.05
CA ILE A 39 6.26 -3.13 -12.05
C ILE A 39 5.58 -2.55 -10.80
N PRO A 40 5.58 -3.24 -9.66
CA PRO A 40 4.96 -2.73 -8.45
C PRO A 40 5.65 -1.44 -8.02
N ILE A 41 4.86 -0.42 -7.68
CA ILE A 41 5.36 0.75 -6.98
C ILE A 41 5.35 0.38 -5.50
N GLU A 42 6.53 0.25 -4.89
CA GLU A 42 6.64 0.05 -3.46
C GLU A 42 6.05 1.27 -2.75
N THR A 43 4.84 1.12 -2.23
CA THR A 43 4.28 2.09 -1.31
C THR A 43 5.00 1.86 0.01
N ILE A 44 5.92 2.76 0.34
CA ILE A 44 6.58 2.75 1.65
C ILE A 44 5.46 2.80 2.69
N LYS A 45 5.34 1.78 3.54
CA LYS A 45 4.38 1.86 4.63
C LYS A 45 4.90 2.93 5.59
N LEU A 46 4.03 3.80 6.10
CA LEU A 46 4.40 4.76 7.16
C LEU A 46 5.09 4.05 8.34
N THR A 47 4.68 2.81 8.65
CA THR A 47 5.31 1.95 9.67
C THR A 47 6.76 1.55 9.36
N GLU A 48 7.22 1.67 8.12
CA GLU A 48 8.61 1.43 7.72
C GLU A 48 9.45 2.72 7.79
N LEU A 49 8.81 3.88 7.97
CA LEU A 49 9.46 5.19 8.09
C LEU A 49 9.65 5.63 9.55
N PHE A 50 8.86 5.09 10.48
CA PHE A 50 8.95 5.41 11.91
C PHE A 50 9.34 4.15 12.70
N ASP A 51 10.57 4.14 13.25
CA ASP A 51 11.11 3.02 14.03
C ASP A 51 10.38 2.88 15.38
N SER A 52 10.00 4.00 15.99
CA SER A 52 9.10 4.08 17.14
C SER A 52 8.61 5.52 17.30
N ILE A 53 7.39 5.69 17.80
CA ILE A 53 6.84 7.00 18.16
C ILE A 53 6.59 6.93 19.67
N GLU A 54 7.39 7.65 20.45
CA GLU A 54 7.13 7.84 21.89
C GLU A 54 6.11 8.96 22.05
N VAL A 55 4.93 8.62 22.55
CA VAL A 55 3.87 9.58 22.85
C VAL A 55 3.58 9.50 24.34
N ASP A 56 3.77 10.62 25.03
CA ASP A 56 3.41 10.74 26.44
C ASP A 56 1.89 10.95 26.53
N VAL A 57 1.20 10.03 27.21
CA VAL A 57 -0.26 10.06 27.38
C VAL A 57 -0.64 9.91 28.84
N ASP A 58 -1.51 10.80 29.32
CA ASP A 58 -2.00 10.77 30.70
C ASP A 58 -2.90 9.55 31.00
N ASP A 59 -3.57 8.96 29.99
CA ASP A 59 -4.48 7.82 30.16
C ASP A 59 -4.65 6.99 28.87
N PHE A 60 -4.41 5.67 28.95
CA PHE A 60 -4.54 4.72 27.84
C PHE A 60 -5.97 4.15 27.68
N THR A 61 -6.87 4.45 28.62
CA THR A 61 -8.21 3.84 28.68
C THR A 61 -9.16 4.38 27.61
N ASP A 62 -8.85 5.54 27.02
CA ASP A 62 -9.68 6.24 26.05
C ASP A 62 -9.01 6.33 24.67
N THR A 63 -9.33 5.36 23.80
CA THR A 63 -8.72 5.20 22.46
C THR A 63 -8.96 6.40 21.55
N HIS A 64 -9.97 7.22 21.81
CA HIS A 64 -10.28 8.40 21.01
C HIS A 64 -9.28 9.54 21.24
N LYS A 65 -8.84 9.73 22.49
CA LYS A 65 -7.85 10.76 22.87
C LYS A 65 -6.46 10.41 22.36
N LEU A 66 -6.08 9.13 22.44
CA LEU A 66 -4.84 8.58 21.87
C LEU A 66 -4.70 8.89 20.38
N LYS A 67 -5.78 8.69 19.62
CA LYS A 67 -5.80 8.93 18.18
C LYS A 67 -5.60 10.42 17.85
N GLU A 68 -6.21 11.31 18.63
CA GLU A 68 -6.06 12.76 18.46
C GLU A 68 -4.63 13.24 18.72
N SER A 69 -4.00 12.77 19.80
CA SER A 69 -2.60 13.12 20.12
C SER A 69 -1.64 12.66 19.02
N LEU A 70 -1.81 11.44 18.51
CA LEU A 70 -0.98 10.90 17.42
C LEU A 70 -1.08 11.73 16.12
N TYR A 71 -2.29 12.15 15.73
CA TYR A 71 -2.44 13.00 14.54
C TYR A 71 -1.87 14.40 14.73
N LYS A 72 -1.87 14.90 15.97
CA LYS A 72 -1.30 16.21 16.29
C LYS A 72 0.22 16.19 16.16
N GLU A 73 0.90 15.16 16.69
CA GLU A 73 2.35 15.01 16.57
C GLU A 73 2.81 14.89 15.10
N LEU A 74 2.06 14.12 14.30
CA LEU A 74 2.37 13.89 12.88
C LEU A 74 2.14 15.12 11.98
N ALA A 75 1.41 16.14 12.44
CA ALA A 75 1.11 17.35 11.67
C ALA A 75 2.21 18.44 11.75
N PHE A 76 3.21 18.27 12.63
CA PHE A 76 4.30 19.24 12.85
C PHE A 76 5.68 18.75 12.37
N THR A 77 5.75 17.61 11.66
CA THR A 77 6.99 17.08 11.03
C THR A 77 7.02 17.38 9.54
#